data_AF-A0AAW0U4I9-F1
#
_entry.id   AF-A0AAW0U4I9-F1
#
_cell.length_a   1.000
_cell.length_b   1.000
_cell.length_c   1.000
_cell.angle_alpha   90.00
_cell.angle_beta   90.00
_cell.angle_gamma   90.00
#
_symmetry.space_group_name_H-M   'P 1'
#
loop_
_entity.id
_entity.type
_entity.pdbx_description
1 polymer ?
#
loop_
_entity_poly.entity_id
_entity_poly.type
_entity_poly.pdbx_seq_one_letter_code
_entity_poly.pdbx_strand_id
1 'polypeptide(L)'
;MADEIPALGTDENKEYRFRQLHGKTLRFQVKAAHDCHVAFTTGAEETDPMVEVFIGGWEGAASAIRFKKADDLVKVDTPDIVTEAEYREFWIAVDHNEVRVGKGGEWEPLMQAPIPEPFEITHYGYSTGWGATGWWKFLNDRVLNTEDCLTYNFEPVYGDSISFSVACSNDAHLALASGPEETTPMYEIFIGGWENQHSAIRLNKGE
;
A
#
# COMPACT_ATOMS: atom_id res chain seq x y z
N MET A 1 -18.97 -5.64 10.27
CA MET A 1 -18.73 -5.75 8.82
C MET A 1 -17.84 -4.58 8.41
N ALA A 2 -16.77 -4.82 7.64
CA ALA A 2 -15.95 -3.74 7.10
C ALA A 2 -16.74 -3.01 6.01
N ASP A 3 -16.61 -1.69 5.95
CA ASP A 3 -17.21 -0.92 4.86
C ASP A 3 -16.52 -1.25 3.53
N GLU A 4 -17.28 -1.27 2.43
CA GLU A 4 -16.73 -1.56 1.12
C GLU A 4 -15.74 -0.45 0.69
N ILE A 5 -14.53 -0.84 0.29
CA ILE A 5 -13.54 0.10 -0.24
C ILE A 5 -14.06 0.71 -1.55
N PRO A 6 -14.16 2.04 -1.66
CA PRO A 6 -14.59 2.70 -2.89
C PRO A 6 -13.72 2.33 -4.09
N ALA A 7 -14.35 2.02 -5.22
CA ALA A 7 -13.66 1.82 -6.48
C ALA A 7 -13.51 3.15 -7.24
N LEU A 8 -12.28 3.49 -7.60
CA LEU A 8 -11.92 4.71 -8.32
C LEU A 8 -11.51 4.36 -9.76
N GLY A 9 -12.17 4.99 -10.74
CA GLY A 9 -11.94 4.73 -12.16
C GLY A 9 -10.86 5.63 -12.77
N THR A 10 -10.11 5.09 -13.72
CA THR A 10 -9.19 5.83 -14.61
C THR A 10 -9.57 5.60 -16.07
N ASP A 11 -9.39 6.62 -16.89
CA ASP A 11 -9.67 6.61 -18.33
C ASP A 11 -8.41 6.36 -19.15
N GLU A 12 -8.56 6.43 -20.48
CA GLU A 12 -7.52 6.11 -21.47
C GLU A 12 -6.51 7.24 -21.72
N ASN A 13 -6.60 8.40 -21.05
CA ASN A 13 -5.80 9.59 -21.40
C ASN A 13 -4.47 9.73 -20.64
N LYS A 14 -4.05 8.72 -19.87
CA LYS A 14 -2.86 8.76 -18.99
C LYS A 14 -2.76 10.05 -18.17
N GLU A 15 -3.77 10.28 -17.33
CA GLU A 15 -3.81 11.40 -16.40
C GLU A 15 -3.77 10.92 -14.94
N TYR A 16 -2.75 11.36 -14.21
CA TYR A 16 -2.58 11.03 -12.79
C TYR A 16 -3.63 11.72 -11.92
N ARG A 17 -4.26 10.94 -11.05
CA ARG A 17 -5.12 11.41 -9.97
C ARG A 17 -4.32 11.35 -8.66
N PHE A 18 -4.02 12.49 -8.06
CA PHE A 18 -3.16 12.58 -6.88
C PHE A 18 -3.92 12.49 -5.56
N ARG A 19 -3.30 11.85 -4.57
CA ARG A 19 -3.80 11.66 -3.20
C ARG A 19 -2.64 11.70 -2.22
N GLN A 20 -2.91 12.10 -0.98
CA GLN A 20 -1.91 12.07 0.09
C GLN A 20 -1.52 10.62 0.44
N LEU A 21 -0.23 10.37 0.58
CA LEU A 21 0.30 9.11 1.11
C LEU A 21 0.26 9.16 2.65
N HIS A 22 -0.35 8.14 3.25
CA HIS A 22 -0.35 7.97 4.71
C HIS A 22 0.63 6.84 5.05
N GLY A 23 1.66 7.14 5.84
CA GLY A 23 2.77 6.20 6.11
C GLY A 23 3.78 6.12 4.97
N LYS A 24 4.49 4.98 4.86
CA LYS A 24 5.52 4.73 3.83
C LYS A 24 5.17 3.59 2.86
N THR A 25 4.02 2.94 3.06
CA THR A 25 3.57 1.82 2.23
C THR A 25 2.20 2.13 1.64
N LEU A 26 2.09 2.12 0.32
CA LEU A 26 0.83 2.17 -0.41
C LEU A 26 0.35 0.75 -0.68
N ARG A 27 -0.85 0.39 -0.20
CA ARG A 27 -1.54 -0.87 -0.53
C ARG A 27 -2.78 -0.59 -1.34
N PHE A 28 -2.94 -1.30 -2.46
CA PHE A 28 -4.09 -1.12 -3.34
C PHE A 28 -4.42 -2.39 -4.10
N GLN A 29 -5.66 -2.46 -4.59
CA GLN A 29 -6.08 -3.42 -5.58
C GLN A 29 -6.38 -2.70 -6.88
N VAL A 30 -6.05 -3.34 -8.00
CA VAL A 30 -6.35 -2.81 -9.33
C VAL A 30 -6.88 -3.89 -10.24
N LYS A 31 -7.80 -3.49 -11.12
CA LYS A 31 -8.35 -4.29 -12.22
C LYS A 31 -8.25 -3.46 -13.50
N ALA A 32 -7.37 -3.86 -14.41
CA ALA A 32 -7.08 -3.19 -15.67
C ALA A 32 -6.46 -4.19 -16.65
N ALA A 33 -6.67 -4.01 -17.95
CA ALA A 33 -6.09 -4.90 -18.96
C ALA A 33 -4.55 -4.83 -18.99
N HIS A 34 -3.97 -3.65 -18.79
CA HIS A 34 -2.53 -3.37 -18.76
C HIS A 34 -2.27 -1.94 -18.27
N ASP A 35 -0.98 -1.59 -18.19
CA ASP A 35 -0.44 -0.24 -17.95
C ASP A 35 -1.00 0.44 -16.68
N CYS A 36 -0.89 -0.24 -15.53
CA CYS A 36 -1.16 0.38 -14.22
C CYS A 36 0.03 1.23 -13.78
N HIS A 37 -0.18 2.53 -13.56
CA HIS A 37 0.88 3.48 -13.21
C HIS A 37 0.64 4.09 -11.83
N VAL A 38 1.69 4.14 -11.01
CA VAL A 38 1.71 4.86 -9.75
C VAL A 38 2.90 5.80 -9.71
N ALA A 39 2.65 7.09 -9.47
CA ALA A 39 3.67 8.10 -9.26
C ALA A 39 3.79 8.42 -7.76
N PHE A 40 5.00 8.71 -7.28
CA PHE A 40 5.24 9.24 -5.93
C PHE A 40 5.92 10.60 -6.03
N THR A 41 5.35 11.59 -5.33
CA THR A 41 5.65 13.02 -5.49
C THR A 41 5.70 13.75 -4.14
N THR A 42 6.15 15.00 -4.16
CA THR A 42 6.21 15.88 -2.96
C THR A 42 4.96 16.74 -2.77
N GLY A 43 3.98 16.65 -3.67
CA GLY A 43 2.76 17.44 -3.66
C GLY A 43 1.63 16.76 -4.46
N ALA A 44 0.45 17.38 -4.48
CA ALA A 44 -0.74 16.85 -5.14
C ALA A 44 -0.74 17.04 -6.68
N GLU A 45 0.45 17.04 -7.27
CA GLU A 45 0.70 17.14 -8.71
C GLU A 45 1.98 16.39 -9.08
N GLU A 46 2.30 16.32 -10.37
CA GLU A 46 3.61 15.85 -10.83
C GLU A 46 4.72 16.80 -10.34
N THR A 47 5.80 16.23 -9.81
CA THR A 47 6.94 16.99 -9.29
C THR A 47 8.25 16.51 -9.91
N ASP A 48 9.31 17.30 -9.78
CA ASP A 48 10.69 16.90 -10.07
C ASP A 48 11.54 17.16 -8.81
N PRO A 49 12.03 16.12 -8.11
CA PRO A 49 11.99 14.70 -8.47
C PRO A 49 10.62 14.02 -8.32
N MET A 50 10.47 12.88 -8.99
CA MET A 50 9.39 11.90 -8.78
C MET A 50 9.89 10.47 -9.01
N VAL A 51 9.23 9.50 -8.39
CA VAL A 51 9.37 8.06 -8.71
C VAL A 51 8.11 7.63 -9.47
N GLU A 52 8.28 6.82 -10.51
CA GLU A 52 7.17 6.15 -11.18
C GLU A 52 7.31 4.63 -11.07
N VAL A 53 6.19 3.97 -10.85
CA VAL A 53 6.06 2.52 -10.79
C VAL A 53 5.05 2.10 -11.84
N PHE A 54 5.47 1.20 -12.72
CA PHE A 54 4.65 0.60 -13.78
C PHE A 54 4.40 -0.87 -13.41
N ILE A 55 3.14 -1.30 -13.43
CA ILE A 55 2.74 -2.69 -13.19
C ILE A 55 1.96 -3.16 -14.42
N GLY A 56 2.50 -4.16 -15.12
CA GLY A 56 1.94 -4.63 -16.39
C GLY A 56 1.99 -3.55 -17.48
N GLY A 57 3.04 -2.74 -17.50
CA GLY A 57 3.29 -1.77 -18.56
C GLY A 57 3.66 -2.43 -19.90
N TRP A 58 3.71 -1.62 -20.96
CA TRP A 58 3.99 -2.08 -22.33
C TRP A 58 3.01 -3.16 -22.79
N GLU A 59 1.71 -2.82 -22.77
CA GLU A 59 0.64 -3.76 -23.14
C GLU A 59 0.62 -5.03 -22.28
N GLY A 60 1.00 -4.91 -20.99
CA GLY A 60 0.94 -6.04 -20.04
C GLY A 60 2.22 -6.87 -19.95
N ALA A 61 3.28 -6.53 -20.68
CA ALA A 61 4.47 -7.37 -20.78
C ALA A 61 5.41 -7.29 -19.57
N ALA A 62 5.56 -6.12 -18.94
CA ALA A 62 6.60 -5.89 -17.93
C ALA A 62 6.22 -4.87 -16.86
N SER A 63 6.89 -4.93 -15.72
CA SER A 63 6.81 -3.94 -14.64
C SER A 63 8.14 -3.21 -14.52
N ALA A 64 8.12 -1.95 -14.12
CA ALA A 64 9.32 -1.14 -14.02
C ALA A 64 9.23 -0.06 -12.92
N ILE A 65 10.39 0.42 -12.48
CA ILE A 65 10.52 1.62 -11.65
C ILE A 65 11.36 2.64 -12.42
N ARG A 66 10.92 3.89 -12.47
CA ARG A 66 11.65 5.03 -13.06
C ARG A 66 11.83 6.14 -12.04
N PHE A 67 12.84 6.96 -12.30
CA PHE A 67 13.08 8.20 -11.57
C PHE A 67 13.13 9.37 -12.56
N LYS A 68 12.45 10.48 -12.23
CA LYS A 68 12.41 11.71 -13.06
C LYS A 68 12.01 11.48 -14.53
N LYS A 69 11.10 10.55 -14.80
CA LYS A 69 10.67 10.19 -16.16
C LYS A 69 11.82 9.80 -17.11
N ALA A 70 12.96 9.35 -16.56
CA ALA A 70 14.13 8.90 -17.30
C ALA A 70 14.05 7.39 -17.65
N ASP A 71 15.20 6.77 -17.89
CA ASP A 71 15.29 5.33 -18.14
C ASP A 71 14.84 4.50 -16.92
N ASP A 72 14.47 3.24 -17.18
CA ASP A 72 14.08 2.28 -16.14
C ASP A 72 15.25 2.01 -15.18
N LEU A 73 15.05 2.26 -13.88
CA LEU A 73 16.00 1.85 -12.82
C LEU A 73 16.01 0.32 -12.67
N VAL A 74 14.83 -0.28 -12.81
CA VAL A 74 14.64 -1.73 -12.88
C VAL A 74 13.45 -2.02 -13.79
N LYS A 75 13.54 -3.11 -14.54
CA LYS A 75 12.46 -3.64 -15.37
C LYS A 75 12.47 -5.16 -15.29
N VAL A 76 11.30 -5.75 -15.08
CA VAL A 76 11.10 -7.20 -14.93
C VAL A 76 9.94 -7.63 -15.81
N ASP A 77 10.10 -8.74 -16.54
CA ASP A 77 9.01 -9.33 -17.32
C ASP A 77 7.94 -9.87 -16.38
N THR A 78 6.70 -9.41 -16.57
CA THR A 78 5.55 -9.69 -15.70
C THR A 78 4.28 -9.91 -16.52
N PRO A 79 4.31 -10.85 -17.49
CA PRO A 79 3.12 -11.14 -18.30
C PRO A 79 1.95 -11.53 -17.41
N ASP A 80 0.75 -11.09 -17.81
CA ASP A 80 -0.51 -11.38 -17.11
C ASP A 80 -0.51 -10.95 -15.64
N ILE A 81 0.30 -9.96 -15.21
CA ILE A 81 0.33 -9.53 -13.80
C ILE A 81 -0.94 -8.79 -13.38
N VAL A 82 -1.58 -8.08 -14.31
CA VAL A 82 -2.88 -7.42 -14.15
C VAL A 82 -3.89 -7.99 -15.15
N THR A 83 -5.17 -7.82 -14.87
CA THR A 83 -6.25 -8.28 -15.76
C THR A 83 -7.51 -7.43 -15.53
N GLU A 84 -8.36 -7.35 -16.55
CA GLU A 84 -9.69 -6.72 -16.45
C GLU A 84 -10.74 -7.61 -15.76
N ALA A 85 -10.43 -8.88 -15.52
CA ALA A 85 -11.38 -9.86 -14.97
C ALA A 85 -11.58 -9.74 -13.46
N GLU A 86 -10.51 -9.42 -12.71
CA GLU A 86 -10.51 -9.44 -11.25
C GLU A 86 -9.59 -8.37 -10.65
N TYR A 87 -9.86 -7.99 -9.41
CA TYR A 87 -8.96 -7.14 -8.64
C TYR A 87 -7.76 -7.95 -8.17
N ARG A 88 -6.56 -7.39 -8.36
CA ARG A 88 -5.32 -7.95 -7.82
C ARG A 88 -4.65 -6.96 -6.89
N GLU A 89 -4.20 -7.43 -5.74
CA GLU A 89 -3.57 -6.61 -4.71
C GLU A 89 -2.07 -6.46 -4.97
N PHE A 90 -1.57 -5.24 -4.75
CA PHE A 90 -0.17 -4.88 -4.78
C PHE A 90 0.16 -3.97 -3.60
N TRP A 91 1.44 -3.94 -3.24
CA TRP A 91 1.99 -3.00 -2.30
C TRP A 91 3.22 -2.31 -2.86
N ILE A 92 3.43 -1.06 -2.49
CA ILE A 92 4.62 -0.28 -2.82
C ILE A 92 5.13 0.38 -1.54
N ALA A 93 6.35 0.04 -1.12
CA ALA A 93 7.02 0.68 0.01
C ALA A 93 8.06 1.69 -0.52
N VAL A 94 8.04 2.90 0.05
CA VAL A 94 8.95 4.02 -0.27
C VAL A 94 9.69 4.45 1.00
N ASP A 95 10.40 3.50 1.59
CA ASP A 95 11.18 3.63 2.82
C ASP A 95 12.69 3.41 2.53
N HIS A 96 13.56 3.66 3.50
CA HIS A 96 15.01 3.38 3.40
C HIS A 96 15.74 3.95 2.16
N ASN A 97 15.25 5.05 1.58
CA ASN A 97 15.76 5.62 0.32
C ASN A 97 15.67 4.65 -0.88
N GLU A 98 14.71 3.73 -0.86
CA GLU A 98 14.43 2.78 -1.92
C GLU A 98 12.94 2.67 -2.21
N VAL A 99 12.62 2.02 -3.32
CA VAL A 99 11.26 1.69 -3.72
C VAL A 99 11.20 0.18 -3.86
N ARG A 100 10.27 -0.46 -3.16
CA ARG A 100 9.99 -1.89 -3.25
C ARG A 100 8.55 -2.10 -3.67
N VAL A 101 8.32 -3.00 -4.61
CA VAL A 101 6.99 -3.30 -5.15
C VAL A 101 6.76 -4.80 -5.06
N GLY A 102 5.59 -5.22 -4.57
CA GLY A 102 5.25 -6.63 -4.44
C GLY A 102 3.76 -6.93 -4.62
N LYS A 103 3.44 -8.22 -4.65
CA LYS A 103 2.08 -8.75 -4.77
C LYS A 103 1.44 -8.90 -3.40
N GLY A 104 0.13 -8.73 -3.32
CA GLY A 104 -0.63 -9.01 -2.09
C GLY A 104 -0.48 -10.46 -1.66
N GLY A 105 -0.28 -10.69 -0.37
CA GLY A 105 0.00 -11.99 0.24
C GLY A 105 1.47 -12.41 0.16
N GLU A 106 2.31 -11.70 -0.59
CA GLU A 106 3.72 -12.02 -0.77
C GLU A 106 4.59 -10.95 -0.09
N TRP A 107 5.45 -11.38 0.84
CA TRP A 107 6.41 -10.49 1.51
C TRP A 107 7.54 -10.06 0.57
N GLU A 108 8.00 -10.96 -0.30
CA GLU A 108 9.14 -10.64 -1.16
C GLU A 108 8.76 -9.70 -2.30
N PRO A 109 9.55 -8.63 -2.53
CA PRO A 109 9.28 -7.71 -3.62
C PRO A 109 9.50 -8.40 -4.98
N LEU A 110 8.62 -8.10 -5.94
CA LEU A 110 8.81 -8.48 -7.34
C LEU A 110 9.83 -7.58 -8.03
N MET A 111 9.98 -6.33 -7.57
CA MET A 111 11.01 -5.40 -8.05
C MET A 111 11.39 -4.39 -6.96
N GLN A 112 12.65 -3.96 -6.99
CA GLN A 112 13.22 -3.01 -6.04
C GLN A 112 14.28 -2.15 -6.74
N ALA A 113 14.36 -0.87 -6.36
CA ALA A 113 15.41 0.03 -6.83
C ALA A 113 15.74 1.11 -5.78
N PRO A 114 17.00 1.54 -5.65
CA PRO A 114 17.35 2.71 -4.85
C PRO A 114 16.81 3.98 -5.49
N ILE A 115 16.43 4.98 -4.69
CA ILE A 115 16.04 6.32 -5.17
C ILE A 115 17.34 7.13 -5.35
N PRO A 116 17.74 7.50 -6.59
CA PRO A 116 19.05 8.11 -6.84
C PRO A 116 19.29 9.44 -6.11
N GLU A 117 18.24 10.27 -6.03
CA GLU A 117 18.25 11.51 -5.25
C GLU A 117 17.05 11.46 -4.29
N PRO A 118 17.22 10.93 -3.07
CA PRO A 118 16.12 10.77 -2.12
C PRO A 118 15.45 12.10 -1.79
N PHE A 119 14.12 12.06 -1.70
CA PHE A 119 13.29 13.24 -1.48
C PHE A 119 12.07 12.88 -0.61
N GLU A 120 11.41 13.90 -0.06
CA GLU A 120 10.26 13.69 0.81
C GLU A 120 9.00 13.34 0.01
N ILE A 121 8.68 12.05 -0.07
CA ILE A 121 7.45 11.57 -0.68
C ILE A 121 6.28 11.81 0.29
N THR A 122 5.29 12.59 -0.16
CA THR A 122 4.09 12.94 0.61
C THR A 122 2.80 12.56 -0.11
N HIS A 123 2.85 12.34 -1.42
CA HIS A 123 1.70 12.04 -2.27
C HIS A 123 1.99 10.88 -3.21
N TYR A 124 0.90 10.25 -3.66
CA TYR A 124 0.94 9.34 -4.79
C TYR A 124 -0.10 9.75 -5.84
N GLY A 125 0.23 9.54 -7.11
CA GLY A 125 -0.69 9.63 -8.24
C GLY A 125 -0.97 8.24 -8.79
N TYR A 126 -2.19 7.98 -9.26
CA TYR A 126 -2.52 6.73 -9.97
C TYR A 126 -3.18 7.04 -11.32
N SER A 127 -2.86 6.22 -12.32
CA SER A 127 -3.45 6.30 -13.66
C SER A 127 -3.34 4.95 -14.38
N THR A 128 -4.10 4.78 -15.45
CA THR A 128 -3.82 3.79 -16.48
C THR A 128 -3.15 4.44 -17.68
N GLY A 129 -2.33 3.69 -18.41
CA GLY A 129 -1.69 4.13 -19.64
C GLY A 129 -2.68 4.34 -20.80
N TRP A 130 -2.15 4.82 -21.93
CA TRP A 130 -2.93 5.03 -23.14
C TRP A 130 -3.60 3.74 -23.61
N GLY A 131 -4.90 3.79 -23.89
CA GLY A 131 -5.68 2.64 -24.35
C GLY A 131 -6.09 1.64 -23.26
N ALA A 132 -5.80 1.92 -21.98
CA ALA A 132 -6.27 1.14 -20.86
C ALA A 132 -7.19 1.96 -19.94
N THR A 133 -8.20 1.30 -19.38
CA THR A 133 -8.98 1.83 -18.25
C THR A 133 -8.77 0.94 -17.05
N GLY A 134 -8.88 1.51 -15.85
CA GLY A 134 -8.59 0.80 -14.61
C GLY A 134 -9.57 1.14 -13.51
N TRP A 135 -9.82 0.15 -12.65
CA TRP A 135 -10.56 0.34 -11.41
C TRP A 135 -9.64 0.05 -10.23
N TRP A 136 -9.55 1.00 -9.30
CA TRP A 136 -8.59 1.01 -8.21
C TRP A 136 -9.30 1.03 -6.86
N LYS A 137 -8.82 0.26 -5.89
CA LYS A 137 -9.29 0.25 -4.49
C LYS A 137 -8.08 0.45 -3.58
N PHE A 138 -8.05 1.51 -2.79
CA PHE A 138 -6.93 1.78 -1.89
C PHE A 138 -7.25 1.30 -0.49
N LEU A 139 -6.40 0.46 0.09
CA LEU A 139 -6.72 -0.20 1.38
C LEU A 139 -6.77 0.78 2.55
N ASN A 140 -6.12 1.93 2.43
CA ASN A 140 -6.20 3.01 3.42
C ASN A 140 -7.58 3.67 3.49
N ASP A 141 -8.47 3.43 2.52
CA ASP A 141 -9.84 3.96 2.52
C ASP A 141 -10.83 3.04 3.27
N ARG A 142 -10.36 1.90 3.77
CA ARG A 142 -11.21 0.93 4.45
C ARG A 142 -11.44 1.31 5.90
N VAL A 143 -12.69 1.22 6.34
CA VAL A 143 -13.07 1.28 7.76
C VAL A 143 -13.24 -0.13 8.31
N LEU A 144 -12.54 -0.43 9.39
CA LEU A 144 -12.61 -1.71 10.09
C LEU A 144 -13.42 -1.55 11.39
N ASN A 145 -14.42 -2.41 11.56
CA ASN A 145 -15.23 -2.47 12.76
C ASN A 145 -14.96 -3.80 13.49
N THR A 146 -14.57 -3.73 14.75
CA THR A 146 -14.40 -4.89 15.65
C THR A 146 -15.57 -4.95 16.63
N GLU A 147 -15.95 -6.17 17.02
CA GLU A 147 -16.95 -6.36 18.09
C GLU A 147 -16.30 -6.16 19.46
N ASP A 148 -17.11 -6.02 20.51
CA ASP A 148 -16.66 -6.01 21.90
C ASP A 148 -16.31 -7.45 22.36
N CYS A 149 -15.27 -8.00 21.73
CA CYS A 149 -14.67 -9.26 22.07
C CYS A 149 -13.18 -9.18 21.78
N LEU A 150 -12.34 -9.73 22.67
CA LEU A 150 -10.88 -9.70 22.52
C LEU A 150 -10.44 -10.71 21.44
N THR A 151 -10.75 -10.39 20.19
CA THR A 151 -10.38 -11.17 19.00
C THR A 151 -9.70 -10.25 17.99
N TYR A 152 -8.59 -10.71 17.43
CA TYR A 152 -7.82 -9.95 16.45
C TYR A 152 -8.24 -10.33 15.03
N ASN A 153 -8.42 -9.30 14.19
CA ASN A 153 -8.47 -9.47 12.75
C ASN A 153 -7.06 -9.26 12.20
N PHE A 154 -6.47 -10.31 11.63
CA PHE A 154 -5.10 -10.25 11.14
C PHE A 154 -5.04 -9.86 9.67
N GLU A 155 -4.07 -9.01 9.34
CA GLU A 155 -3.79 -8.60 7.97
C GLU A 155 -2.30 -8.61 7.67
N PRO A 156 -1.91 -8.90 6.40
CA PRO A 156 -0.54 -8.71 5.96
C PRO A 156 -0.12 -7.25 6.11
N VAL A 157 1.10 -7.05 6.62
CA VAL A 157 1.76 -5.75 6.71
C VAL A 157 3.01 -5.81 5.84
N TYR A 158 3.29 -4.73 5.11
CA TYR A 158 4.45 -4.63 4.23
C TYR A 158 5.26 -3.39 4.59
N GLY A 159 6.58 -3.49 4.47
CA GLY A 159 7.50 -2.46 4.95
C GLY A 159 7.71 -2.55 6.46
N ASP A 160 8.14 -1.45 7.06
CA ASP A 160 8.52 -1.35 8.47
C ASP A 160 7.56 -0.51 9.34
N SER A 161 6.53 0.06 8.72
CA SER A 161 5.63 1.01 9.34
C SER A 161 4.18 0.75 8.97
N ILE A 162 3.28 0.98 9.93
CA ILE A 162 1.84 0.91 9.77
C ILE A 162 1.27 2.25 10.26
N SER A 163 0.32 2.81 9.52
CA SER A 163 -0.39 4.03 9.88
C SER A 163 -1.88 3.73 9.95
N PHE A 164 -2.55 4.19 11.00
CA PHE A 164 -3.97 4.00 11.20
C PHE A 164 -4.56 5.14 12.03
N SER A 165 -5.88 5.29 11.94
CA SER A 165 -6.68 6.14 12.83
C SER A 165 -7.72 5.25 13.51
N VAL A 166 -8.02 5.52 14.77
CA VAL A 166 -8.97 4.72 15.54
C VAL A 166 -9.91 5.62 16.34
N ALA A 167 -11.19 5.23 16.37
CA ALA A 167 -12.20 5.81 17.23
C ALA A 167 -12.89 4.67 17.98
N CYS A 168 -12.80 4.66 19.30
CA CYS A 168 -13.42 3.66 20.17
C CYS A 168 -13.80 4.31 21.50
N SER A 169 -14.66 3.64 22.28
CA SER A 169 -15.13 4.15 23.58
C SER A 169 -14.25 3.74 24.76
N ASN A 170 -13.28 2.85 24.53
CA ASN A 170 -12.35 2.33 25.53
C ASN A 170 -10.93 2.30 24.94
N ASP A 171 -10.32 1.13 24.84
CA ASP A 171 -8.96 0.93 24.37
C ASP A 171 -8.88 0.30 22.98
N ALA A 172 -7.97 0.82 22.17
CA ALA A 172 -7.61 0.23 20.89
C ALA A 172 -6.45 -0.75 21.09
N HIS A 173 -6.65 -1.99 20.64
CA HIS A 173 -5.65 -3.05 20.68
C HIS A 173 -5.10 -3.30 19.29
N LEU A 174 -3.79 -3.36 19.17
CA LEU A 174 -3.09 -3.78 17.96
C LEU A 174 -2.17 -4.95 18.29
N ALA A 175 -2.29 -6.04 17.54
CA ALA A 175 -1.40 -7.19 17.63
C ALA A 175 -0.44 -7.23 16.44
N LEU A 176 0.85 -7.40 16.71
CA LEU A 176 1.86 -7.70 15.70
C LEU A 176 2.30 -9.16 15.87
N ALA A 177 1.92 -9.99 14.91
CA ALA A 177 2.15 -11.44 14.91
C ALA A 177 2.89 -11.87 13.64
N SER A 178 3.44 -13.09 13.64
CA SER A 178 4.15 -13.66 12.47
C SER A 178 3.24 -14.37 11.47
N GLY A 179 1.92 -14.34 11.68
CA GLY A 179 0.94 -14.99 10.82
C GLY A 179 -0.48 -14.47 11.03
N PRO A 180 -1.46 -15.00 10.29
CA PRO A 180 -2.87 -14.61 10.39
C PRO A 180 -3.57 -15.21 11.63
N GLU A 181 -2.85 -15.32 12.74
CA GLU A 181 -3.27 -15.93 14.00
C GLU A 181 -2.40 -15.40 15.15
N GLU A 182 -2.84 -15.58 16.40
CA GLU A 182 -2.01 -15.24 17.57
C GLU A 182 -0.77 -16.15 17.59
N THR A 183 0.43 -15.55 17.51
CA THR A 183 1.70 -16.29 17.52
C THR A 183 2.50 -16.05 18.81
N THR A 184 3.59 -16.79 19.00
CA THR A 184 4.62 -16.45 20.00
C THR A 184 6.00 -16.42 19.31
N PRO A 185 6.72 -15.29 19.35
CA PRO A 185 6.36 -14.04 20.02
C PRO A 185 5.21 -13.28 19.32
N MET A 186 4.55 -12.41 20.08
CA MET A 186 3.58 -11.42 19.57
C MET A 186 3.72 -10.14 20.40
N TYR A 187 3.62 -8.98 19.74
CA TYR A 187 3.51 -7.71 20.44
C TYR A 187 2.05 -7.30 20.53
N GLU A 188 1.63 -6.85 21.71
CA GLU A 188 0.34 -6.20 21.93
C GLU A 188 0.57 -4.72 22.24
N ILE A 189 -0.13 -3.86 21.52
CA ILE A 189 -0.07 -2.41 21.69
C ILE A 189 -1.46 -1.94 22.12
N PHE A 190 -1.51 -1.25 23.25
CA PHE A 190 -2.73 -0.68 23.82
C PHE A 190 -2.66 0.85 23.67
N ILE A 191 -3.65 1.44 23.02
CA ILE A 191 -3.82 2.89 22.92
C ILE A 191 -5.11 3.26 23.64
N GLY A 192 -5.03 4.16 24.63
CA GLY A 192 -6.20 4.53 25.44
C GLY A 192 -6.64 3.44 26.43
N GLY A 193 -5.73 2.57 26.86
CA GLY A 193 -5.96 1.60 27.94
C GLY A 193 -6.34 2.25 29.27
N TRP A 194 -6.91 1.44 30.17
CA TRP A 194 -7.29 1.85 31.53
C TRP A 194 -8.18 3.11 31.53
N GLU A 195 -9.36 3.03 30.90
CA GLU A 195 -10.28 4.17 30.78
C GLU A 195 -9.64 5.38 30.08
N ASN A 196 -8.91 5.12 28.99
CA ASN A 196 -8.23 6.15 28.21
C ASN A 196 -7.17 6.95 28.98
N GLN A 197 -6.58 6.36 30.02
CA GLN A 197 -5.56 7.00 30.86
C GLN A 197 -4.13 6.60 30.49
N HIS A 198 -3.93 5.46 29.83
CA HIS A 198 -2.61 4.90 29.59
C HIS A 198 -2.48 4.26 28.21
N SER A 199 -1.23 4.02 27.79
CA SER A 199 -0.91 3.24 26.59
C SER A 199 0.30 2.37 26.91
N ALA A 200 0.35 1.18 26.34
CA ALA A 200 1.37 0.19 26.68
C ALA A 200 1.74 -0.66 25.47
N ILE A 201 2.97 -1.20 25.49
CA ILE A 201 3.41 -2.24 24.57
C ILE A 201 3.81 -3.44 25.44
N ARG A 202 3.29 -4.62 25.11
CA ARG A 202 3.60 -5.89 25.78
C ARG A 202 4.18 -6.87 24.78
N LEU A 203 5.07 -7.72 25.27
CA LEU A 203 5.60 -8.87 24.55
C LEU A 203 4.96 -10.12 25.16
N ASN A 204 4.19 -10.85 24.34
CA ASN A 204 3.41 -12.02 24.71
C ASN A 204 2.23 -11.75 25.66
N LYS A 205 1.16 -12.52 25.45
CA LYS A 205 -0.08 -12.43 26.21
C LYS A 205 0.11 -13.08 27.59
N GLY A 206 0.24 -12.27 28.64
CA GLY A 206 0.19 -12.74 30.04
C GLY A 206 1.47 -12.64 30.88
N GLU A 207 2.47 -11.87 30.47
CA GLU A 207 3.59 -11.44 31.35
C GLU A 207 3.44 -9.98 31.81
#